data_AF-A0A820CZ27-F1
#
_entry.id   AF-A0A820CZ27-F1
#
_cell.length_a   1.000
_cell.length_b   1.000
_cell.length_c   1.000
_cell.angle_alpha   90.00
_cell.angle_beta   90.00
_cell.angle_gamma   90.00
#
_symmetry.space_group_name_H-M   'P 1'
#
loop_
_entity.id
_entity.type
_entity.pdbx_description
1 polymer ?
#
loop_
_entity_poly.entity_id
_entity_poly.type
_entity_poly.pdbx_seq_one_letter_code
_entity_poly.pdbx_strand_id
1 'polypeptide(L)'
;MHSYYAKICISAENNLNPLLCFSIAYFYISATTTTALVLPSQCYEYTIINDGTRHVNAAGSNNCDTIFLSASTWIRFIGESGTQLSTSPTNPNQCGTQVTGWYSGRMPFASETITDGRVCFSWENNICQWSKTISITNCGSFYIYKLTMPPLCAARYCTNTQNIITTTSTTTTTTTSITTTTTTNTAIISPQCHTYAIIDDPSRSYSLQCDQDNPAFSTPNWFRFIGTGGTQIPTSIANPDQCGTNAAGWYSGIMPAVSGTTANGTVCYSWGGSPCSWSNDIQVTNCGSFYVYKLSKPPICSARYCTDTPVATSTTPTTSITTTTSTLSSQCYNYETIDDETRNKDKIGDMVCDQNLFSSGPRWVRFIGAGGTQIPTEAVRSKKCGTQATGWYSGEMPNVFDTTTNGNVCFAWESNACAWKTNILVTNCGSYYVYQLIAPPVCNARYCTANAPAAKITKRSSTAFTSISSYIRSLFKKLTK
;
A
#
# COMPACT_ATOMS: atom_id res chain seq x y z
N MET A 1 -9.39 32.26 -11.19
CA MET A 1 -8.34 33.24 -10.82
C MET A 1 -7.03 33.08 -11.62
N HIS A 2 -7.04 32.40 -12.78
CA HIS A 2 -5.84 32.21 -13.61
C HIS A 2 -5.60 33.33 -14.65
N SER A 3 -6.47 34.34 -14.70
CA SER A 3 -6.44 35.39 -15.74
C SER A 3 -6.01 36.78 -15.21
N TYR A 4 -5.67 36.90 -13.92
CA TYR A 4 -5.41 38.21 -13.27
C TYR A 4 -3.93 38.47 -12.94
N TYR A 5 -3.04 37.49 -13.09
CA TYR A 5 -1.63 37.61 -12.71
C TYR A 5 -0.63 37.63 -13.88
N ALA A 6 -1.09 37.49 -15.12
CA ALA A 6 -0.26 37.69 -16.31
C ALA A 6 -0.04 39.17 -16.67
N LYS A 7 -0.52 40.11 -15.84
CA LYS A 7 -0.37 41.57 -16.04
C LYS A 7 0.59 42.24 -15.06
N ILE A 8 1.41 41.48 -14.33
CA ILE A 8 2.49 42.05 -13.52
C ILE A 8 3.82 41.65 -14.16
N CYS A 9 4.07 42.15 -15.36
CA CYS A 9 5.42 42.21 -15.97
C CYS A 9 5.45 43.05 -17.26
N ILE A 10 4.40 43.78 -17.61
CA ILE A 10 4.42 44.72 -18.75
C ILE A 10 3.61 45.96 -18.38
N SER A 11 4.23 46.86 -17.62
CA SER A 11 4.15 48.31 -17.79
C SER A 11 4.59 48.99 -16.49
N ALA A 12 5.82 49.50 -16.47
CA ALA A 12 6.18 50.76 -15.84
C ALA A 12 7.69 50.90 -15.97
N GLU A 13 8.10 51.92 -16.70
CA GLU A 13 9.48 52.41 -16.69
C GLU A 13 9.90 52.70 -15.24
N ASN A 14 11.13 52.28 -14.93
CA ASN A 14 11.99 52.68 -13.82
C ASN A 14 11.86 51.97 -12.45
N ASN A 15 12.95 51.25 -12.14
CA ASN A 15 13.48 50.88 -10.81
C ASN A 15 12.74 49.84 -9.95
N LEU A 16 12.71 48.58 -10.41
CA LEU A 16 12.63 47.42 -9.50
C LEU A 16 13.80 46.47 -9.76
N ASN A 17 14.53 46.15 -8.69
CA ASN A 17 15.76 45.35 -8.71
C ASN A 17 15.46 43.89 -9.12
N PRO A 18 16.08 43.35 -10.19
CA PRO A 18 15.79 42.00 -10.71
C PRO A 18 16.06 40.87 -9.70
N LEU A 19 16.90 41.09 -8.67
CA LEU A 19 17.10 40.12 -7.59
C LEU A 19 15.85 39.91 -6.73
N LEU A 20 15.01 40.93 -6.54
CA LEU A 20 13.83 40.83 -5.68
C LEU A 20 12.71 40.01 -6.31
N CYS A 21 12.58 40.04 -7.64
CA CYS A 21 11.62 39.21 -8.39
C CYS A 21 12.00 37.72 -8.37
N PHE A 22 13.30 37.41 -8.44
CA PHE A 22 13.78 36.03 -8.31
C PHE A 22 13.52 35.46 -6.92
N SER A 23 13.73 36.25 -5.86
CA SER A 23 13.50 35.78 -4.48
C SER A 23 12.03 35.48 -4.18
N ILE A 24 11.09 36.27 -4.71
CA ILE A 24 9.65 36.07 -4.50
C ILE A 24 9.14 34.86 -5.30
N ALA A 25 9.63 34.65 -6.53
CA ALA A 25 9.33 33.44 -7.29
C ALA A 25 9.91 32.18 -6.63
N TYR A 26 11.14 32.25 -6.09
CA TYR A 26 11.80 31.10 -5.43
C TYR A 26 11.16 30.72 -4.08
N PHE A 27 10.69 31.71 -3.31
CA PHE A 27 9.93 31.49 -2.06
C PHE A 27 8.53 30.91 -2.29
N TYR A 28 7.90 31.19 -3.45
CA TYR A 28 6.61 30.59 -3.81
C TYR A 28 6.74 29.18 -4.42
N ILE A 29 7.83 28.87 -5.12
CA ILE A 29 8.10 27.52 -5.66
C ILE A 29 8.48 26.53 -4.53
N SER A 30 9.06 27.01 -3.44
CA SER A 30 9.39 26.20 -2.25
C SER A 30 8.25 26.06 -1.23
N ALA A 31 7.10 26.70 -1.48
CA ALA A 31 5.92 26.66 -0.60
C ALA A 31 4.72 25.91 -1.19
N THR A 32 4.90 25.12 -2.26
CA THR A 32 3.91 24.12 -2.64
C THR A 32 4.11 22.90 -1.74
N THR A 33 3.29 22.80 -0.69
CA THR A 33 3.04 21.52 -0.01
C THR A 33 2.85 20.46 -1.08
N THR A 34 3.72 19.45 -1.08
CA THR A 34 3.57 18.22 -1.86
C THR A 34 2.22 17.62 -1.47
N THR A 35 1.19 17.91 -2.26
CA THR A 35 -0.08 17.20 -2.15
C THR A 35 0.22 15.76 -2.53
N ALA A 36 0.28 14.88 -1.54
CA ALA A 36 0.37 13.44 -1.76
C ALA A 36 -0.70 13.07 -2.80
N LEU A 37 -0.30 12.33 -3.83
CA LEU A 37 -1.21 11.88 -4.87
C LEU A 37 -2.23 10.94 -4.22
N VAL A 38 -3.41 11.46 -3.89
CA VAL A 38 -4.46 10.66 -3.27
C VAL A 38 -5.03 9.75 -4.34
N LEU A 39 -4.74 8.45 -4.25
CA LEU A 39 -5.27 7.47 -5.18
C LEU A 39 -6.78 7.29 -4.93
N PRO A 40 -7.54 6.93 -5.97
CA PRO A 40 -8.94 6.57 -5.80
C PRO A 40 -9.14 5.41 -4.81
N SER A 41 -10.27 5.36 -4.09
CA SER A 41 -10.53 4.37 -3.02
C SER A 41 -10.38 2.92 -3.49
N GLN A 42 -10.72 2.66 -4.75
CA GLN A 42 -10.60 1.34 -5.37
C GLN A 42 -9.16 0.81 -5.47
N CYS A 43 -8.15 1.69 -5.36
CA CYS A 43 -6.74 1.29 -5.31
C CYS A 43 -6.33 0.67 -3.96
N TYR A 44 -7.20 0.72 -2.96
CA TYR A 44 -6.95 0.18 -1.63
C TYR A 44 -7.79 -1.07 -1.34
N GLU A 45 -8.97 -1.20 -1.96
CA GLU A 45 -9.91 -2.31 -1.76
C GLU A 45 -10.21 -2.98 -3.11
N TYR A 46 -9.67 -4.19 -3.33
CA TYR A 46 -9.87 -4.96 -4.55
C TYR A 46 -9.71 -6.47 -4.30
N THR A 47 -10.29 -7.27 -5.19
CA THR A 47 -10.13 -8.73 -5.23
C THR A 47 -8.98 -9.12 -6.16
N ILE A 48 -8.25 -10.17 -5.82
CA ILE A 48 -7.13 -10.67 -6.64
C ILE A 48 -7.60 -11.85 -7.48
N ILE A 49 -7.17 -11.88 -8.75
CA ILE A 49 -7.27 -13.05 -9.62
C ILE A 49 -5.85 -13.46 -10.05
N ASN A 50 -5.49 -14.71 -9.76
CA ASN A 50 -4.22 -15.34 -10.15
C ASN A 50 -4.48 -16.70 -10.83
N ASP A 51 -5.36 -16.70 -11.83
CA ASP A 51 -5.65 -17.88 -12.62
C ASP A 51 -4.74 -17.89 -13.86
N GLY A 52 -3.77 -18.80 -13.93
CA GLY A 52 -2.86 -18.89 -15.07
C GLY A 52 -3.55 -19.18 -16.41
N THR A 53 -4.73 -19.81 -16.38
CA THR A 53 -5.43 -20.22 -17.59
C THR A 53 -5.95 -19.05 -18.41
N ARG A 54 -6.13 -17.85 -17.83
CA ARG A 54 -6.55 -16.63 -18.56
C ARG A 54 -5.41 -15.88 -19.24
N HIS A 55 -4.17 -16.31 -19.08
CA HIS A 55 -3.05 -15.70 -19.81
C HIS A 55 -3.18 -16.00 -21.32
N VAL A 56 -2.86 -15.03 -22.19
CA VAL A 56 -2.96 -15.17 -23.66
C VAL A 56 -2.19 -16.37 -24.24
N ASN A 57 -1.16 -16.84 -23.53
CA ASN A 57 -0.36 -18.00 -23.94
C ASN A 57 -0.97 -19.35 -23.51
N ALA A 58 -1.99 -19.35 -22.65
CA ALA A 58 -2.66 -20.58 -22.25
C ALA A 58 -3.53 -21.11 -23.39
N ALA A 59 -3.61 -22.44 -23.50
CA ALA A 59 -4.48 -23.09 -24.47
C ALA A 59 -5.96 -22.74 -24.22
N GLY A 60 -6.76 -22.76 -25.28
CA GLY A 60 -8.22 -22.63 -25.19
C GLY A 60 -8.85 -23.75 -24.37
N SER A 61 -9.97 -23.45 -23.73
CA SER A 61 -10.80 -24.38 -22.98
C SER A 61 -12.25 -23.84 -22.95
N ASN A 62 -13.12 -24.42 -22.12
CA ASN A 62 -14.50 -23.97 -21.92
C ASN A 62 -14.65 -23.19 -20.60
N ASN A 63 -13.58 -22.61 -20.07
CA ASN A 63 -13.68 -21.82 -18.85
C ASN A 63 -14.52 -20.56 -19.12
N CYS A 64 -15.21 -20.13 -18.07
CA CYS A 64 -16.21 -19.08 -18.14
C CYS A 64 -16.02 -18.12 -16.97
N ASP A 65 -16.05 -16.82 -17.24
CA ASP A 65 -15.91 -15.81 -16.19
C ASP A 65 -17.25 -15.54 -15.48
N THR A 66 -17.91 -16.61 -15.00
CA THR A 66 -19.13 -16.54 -14.19
C THR A 66 -18.93 -15.80 -12.88
N ILE A 67 -17.68 -15.68 -12.40
CA ILE A 67 -17.31 -14.89 -11.23
C ILE A 67 -17.77 -13.41 -11.32
N PHE A 68 -17.98 -12.89 -12.54
CA PHE A 68 -18.50 -11.53 -12.76
C PHE A 68 -20.04 -11.45 -12.83
N LEU A 69 -20.76 -12.53 -12.52
CA LEU A 69 -22.23 -12.52 -12.38
C LEU A 69 -22.70 -11.69 -11.17
N SER A 70 -21.93 -11.72 -10.07
CA SER A 70 -22.27 -11.07 -8.79
C SER A 70 -21.23 -10.05 -8.33
N ALA A 71 -20.07 -9.97 -8.99
CA ALA A 71 -18.99 -9.08 -8.59
C ALA A 71 -19.21 -7.66 -9.15
N SER A 72 -19.64 -6.74 -8.29
CA SER A 72 -19.51 -5.29 -8.52
C SER A 72 -18.19 -4.73 -7.98
N THR A 73 -17.24 -5.60 -7.62
CA THR A 73 -15.98 -5.25 -6.95
C THR A 73 -14.85 -4.97 -7.96
N TRP A 74 -13.85 -4.22 -7.51
CA TRP A 74 -12.64 -3.94 -8.28
C TRP A 74 -11.67 -5.12 -8.20
N ILE A 75 -10.95 -5.39 -9.29
CA ILE A 75 -10.17 -6.61 -9.45
C ILE A 75 -8.77 -6.31 -9.95
N ARG A 76 -7.78 -7.03 -9.43
CA ARG A 76 -6.38 -6.99 -9.87
C ARG A 76 -5.92 -8.36 -10.36
N PHE A 77 -5.32 -8.39 -11.55
CA PHE A 77 -4.64 -9.57 -12.08
C PHE A 77 -3.20 -9.62 -11.59
N ILE A 78 -2.72 -10.79 -11.17
CA ILE A 78 -1.34 -11.01 -10.73
C ILE A 78 -0.81 -12.36 -11.20
N GLY A 79 0.50 -12.58 -11.04
CA GLY A 79 1.12 -13.90 -11.12
C GLY A 79 0.99 -14.54 -12.50
N GLU A 80 0.63 -15.83 -12.53
CA GLU A 80 0.51 -16.62 -13.75
C GLU A 80 -0.60 -16.12 -14.67
N SER A 81 -1.60 -15.41 -14.11
CA SER A 81 -2.62 -14.77 -14.94
C SER A 81 -2.05 -13.66 -15.81
N GLY A 82 -0.85 -13.14 -15.54
CA GLY A 82 -0.39 -11.88 -16.07
C GLY A 82 -0.85 -10.71 -15.21
N THR A 83 -0.53 -9.49 -15.64
CA THR A 83 -0.68 -8.28 -14.79
C THR A 83 -1.75 -7.32 -15.29
N GLN A 84 -2.30 -7.56 -16.48
CA GLN A 84 -3.34 -6.73 -17.05
C GLN A 84 -4.13 -7.44 -18.13
N LEU A 85 -5.25 -6.83 -18.55
CA LEU A 85 -5.94 -7.26 -19.76
C LEU A 85 -5.02 -7.14 -20.97
N SER A 86 -5.15 -8.07 -21.90
CA SER A 86 -4.46 -7.98 -23.18
C SER A 86 -4.90 -6.73 -23.93
N THR A 87 -3.98 -5.86 -24.33
CA THR A 87 -4.27 -4.65 -25.13
C THR A 87 -4.18 -4.89 -26.64
N SER A 88 -3.86 -6.13 -27.03
CA SER A 88 -3.79 -6.56 -28.42
C SER A 88 -4.87 -7.61 -28.71
N PRO A 89 -5.40 -7.66 -29.93
CA PRO A 89 -6.29 -8.71 -30.37
C PRO A 89 -5.74 -10.09 -30.00
N THR A 90 -6.53 -10.83 -29.23
CA THR A 90 -6.20 -12.22 -28.86
C THR A 90 -6.94 -13.13 -29.81
N ASN A 91 -6.29 -14.19 -30.31
CA ASN A 91 -6.92 -15.12 -31.22
C ASN A 91 -7.96 -15.97 -30.47
N PRO A 92 -9.02 -16.48 -31.13
CA PRO A 92 -9.94 -17.43 -30.52
C PRO A 92 -9.21 -18.69 -30.03
N ASN A 93 -9.83 -19.44 -29.11
CA ASN A 93 -9.27 -20.68 -28.53
C ASN A 93 -7.93 -20.49 -27.79
N GLN A 94 -7.80 -19.40 -27.05
CA GLN A 94 -6.68 -19.12 -26.16
C GLN A 94 -7.20 -18.69 -24.79
N CYS A 95 -6.31 -18.50 -23.82
CA CYS A 95 -6.64 -17.91 -22.53
C CYS A 95 -7.74 -18.70 -21.77
N GLY A 96 -7.72 -20.03 -21.95
CA GLY A 96 -8.63 -20.95 -21.27
C GLY A 96 -10.06 -20.85 -21.77
N THR A 97 -10.30 -20.21 -22.92
CA THR A 97 -11.64 -19.98 -23.45
C THR A 97 -11.71 -20.16 -24.96
N GLN A 98 -12.92 -20.17 -25.52
CA GLN A 98 -13.16 -20.23 -26.96
C GLN A 98 -13.24 -18.82 -27.58
N VAL A 99 -13.86 -17.87 -26.87
CA VAL A 99 -14.05 -16.48 -27.27
C VAL A 99 -13.18 -15.56 -26.40
N THR A 100 -12.18 -14.92 -27.01
CA THR A 100 -11.13 -14.22 -26.26
C THR A 100 -11.37 -12.73 -26.14
N GLY A 101 -11.46 -12.23 -24.91
CA GLY A 101 -11.69 -10.81 -24.60
C GLY A 101 -10.39 -10.03 -24.43
N TRP A 102 -10.19 -8.97 -25.21
CA TRP A 102 -9.03 -8.07 -25.12
C TRP A 102 -9.48 -6.61 -25.01
N TYR A 103 -8.71 -5.79 -24.30
CA TYR A 103 -8.99 -4.38 -24.10
C TYR A 103 -8.59 -3.55 -25.32
N SER A 104 -9.59 -2.95 -25.97
CA SER A 104 -9.45 -2.16 -27.20
C SER A 104 -9.33 -0.66 -26.98
N GLY A 105 -9.39 -0.21 -25.72
CA GLY A 105 -9.30 1.19 -25.34
C GLY A 105 -7.87 1.66 -25.05
N ARG A 106 -7.74 2.94 -24.72
CA ARG A 106 -6.49 3.47 -24.14
C ARG A 106 -6.37 3.04 -22.69
N MET A 107 -5.18 2.65 -22.24
CA MET A 107 -4.91 2.46 -20.81
C MET A 107 -4.90 3.82 -20.08
N PRO A 108 -5.38 3.88 -18.81
CA PRO A 108 -5.33 5.10 -18.01
C PRO A 108 -3.89 5.48 -17.62
N PHE A 109 -3.61 6.78 -17.54
CA PHE A 109 -2.41 7.31 -16.90
C PHE A 109 -2.49 7.17 -15.37
N ALA A 110 -1.36 7.28 -14.66
CA ALA A 110 -1.33 7.12 -13.20
C ALA A 110 -2.40 7.98 -12.50
N SER A 111 -3.12 7.38 -11.56
CA SER A 111 -4.30 7.92 -10.85
C SER A 111 -5.53 8.26 -11.71
N GLU A 112 -5.47 8.05 -13.03
CA GLU A 112 -6.61 8.20 -13.91
C GLU A 112 -7.56 6.98 -13.78
N THR A 113 -8.85 7.27 -13.78
CA THR A 113 -9.91 6.25 -13.91
C THR A 113 -10.62 6.46 -15.23
N ILE A 114 -10.66 5.43 -16.07
CA ILE A 114 -11.49 5.39 -17.28
C ILE A 114 -12.72 4.55 -16.94
N THR A 115 -13.89 5.17 -16.91
CA THR A 115 -15.15 4.49 -16.56
C THR A 115 -15.76 3.71 -17.72
N ASP A 116 -15.44 4.11 -18.96
CA ASP A 116 -16.05 3.60 -20.20
C ASP A 116 -15.05 2.92 -21.15
N GLY A 117 -14.15 2.11 -20.59
CA GLY A 117 -13.17 1.35 -21.37
C GLY A 117 -13.82 0.17 -22.10
N ARG A 118 -13.45 -0.10 -23.37
CA ARG A 118 -14.07 -1.16 -24.18
C ARG A 118 -13.21 -2.42 -24.25
N VAL A 119 -13.79 -3.57 -23.88
CA VAL A 119 -13.26 -4.91 -24.19
C VAL A 119 -13.96 -5.46 -25.42
N CYS A 120 -13.17 -5.91 -26.39
CA CYS A 120 -13.61 -6.61 -27.60
C CYS A 120 -13.43 -8.12 -27.42
N PHE A 121 -14.42 -8.90 -27.85
CA PHE A 121 -14.40 -10.36 -27.79
C PHE A 121 -14.21 -10.93 -29.19
N SER A 122 -13.08 -11.57 -29.42
CA SER A 122 -12.70 -12.20 -30.68
C SER A 122 -13.36 -13.56 -30.85
N TRP A 123 -13.92 -13.80 -32.03
CA TRP A 123 -14.47 -15.11 -32.41
C TRP A 123 -14.37 -15.32 -33.93
N GLU A 124 -13.94 -16.52 -34.31
CA GLU A 124 -13.58 -16.87 -35.70
C GLU A 124 -12.63 -15.83 -36.31
N ASN A 125 -13.03 -15.20 -37.42
CA ASN A 125 -12.22 -14.26 -38.18
C ASN A 125 -12.44 -12.79 -37.78
N ASN A 126 -13.25 -12.52 -36.76
CA ASN A 126 -13.52 -11.16 -36.31
C ASN A 126 -12.98 -10.94 -34.89
N ILE A 127 -12.06 -9.99 -34.80
CA ILE A 127 -11.37 -9.60 -33.57
C ILE A 127 -12.24 -8.81 -32.57
N CYS A 128 -13.47 -8.43 -32.95
CA CYS A 128 -14.43 -7.76 -32.07
C CYS A 128 -15.86 -8.10 -32.49
N GLN A 129 -16.25 -9.38 -32.38
CA GLN A 129 -17.64 -9.80 -32.63
C GLN A 129 -18.61 -9.19 -31.62
N TRP A 130 -18.20 -9.17 -30.34
CA TRP A 130 -18.97 -8.59 -29.25
C TRP A 130 -18.10 -7.63 -28.45
N SER A 131 -18.73 -6.75 -27.66
CA SER A 131 -18.01 -5.87 -26.76
C SER A 131 -18.72 -5.64 -25.43
N LYS A 132 -17.94 -5.26 -24.41
CA LYS A 132 -18.42 -4.82 -23.10
C LYS A 132 -17.68 -3.56 -22.68
N THR A 133 -18.39 -2.70 -21.95
CA THR A 133 -17.81 -1.53 -21.30
C THR A 133 -17.41 -1.91 -19.87
N ILE A 134 -16.22 -1.50 -19.46
CA ILE A 134 -15.62 -1.75 -18.15
C ILE A 134 -15.04 -0.46 -17.57
N SER A 135 -14.79 -0.43 -16.27
CA SER A 135 -13.99 0.63 -15.66
C SER A 135 -12.58 0.13 -15.35
N ILE A 136 -11.57 0.96 -15.58
CA ILE A 136 -10.16 0.67 -15.30
C ILE A 136 -9.53 1.87 -14.59
N THR A 137 -8.82 1.61 -13.49
CA THR A 137 -8.06 2.63 -12.75
C THR A 137 -6.59 2.26 -12.77
N ASN A 138 -5.72 3.23 -13.06
CA ASN A 138 -4.28 3.07 -12.87
C ASN A 138 -3.90 3.53 -11.46
N CYS A 139 -3.46 2.61 -10.61
CA CYS A 139 -3.03 2.91 -9.25
C CYS A 139 -1.54 3.29 -9.17
N GLY A 140 -0.94 3.66 -10.30
CA GLY A 140 0.48 3.98 -10.45
C GLY A 140 1.28 2.76 -10.90
N SER A 141 1.31 1.70 -10.09
CA SER A 141 2.12 0.49 -10.33
C SER A 141 1.35 -0.73 -10.82
N PHE A 142 0.01 -0.63 -10.86
CA PHE A 142 -0.86 -1.69 -11.35
C PHE A 142 -2.19 -1.11 -11.79
N TYR A 143 -2.91 -1.90 -12.58
CA TYR A 143 -4.26 -1.59 -13.00
C TYR A 143 -5.26 -2.42 -12.20
N ILE A 144 -6.37 -1.80 -11.88
CA ILE A 144 -7.55 -2.47 -11.33
C ILE A 144 -8.73 -2.28 -12.26
N TYR A 145 -9.57 -3.28 -12.32
CA TYR A 145 -10.65 -3.39 -13.29
C TYR A 145 -11.97 -3.66 -12.58
N LYS A 146 -13.02 -2.97 -13.00
CA LYS A 146 -14.40 -3.31 -12.67
C LYS A 146 -15.01 -3.92 -13.92
N LEU A 147 -15.01 -5.25 -13.97
CA LEU A 147 -15.45 -6.04 -15.11
C LEU A 147 -16.92 -6.43 -14.98
N THR A 148 -17.57 -6.66 -16.12
CA THR A 148 -18.94 -7.18 -16.17
C THR A 148 -18.96 -8.61 -16.69
N MET A 149 -20.07 -9.31 -16.57
CA MET A 149 -20.22 -10.62 -17.21
C MET A 149 -19.91 -10.54 -18.73
N PRO A 150 -19.09 -11.47 -19.28
CA PRO A 150 -18.87 -11.61 -20.72
C PRO A 150 -20.18 -11.84 -21.50
N PRO A 151 -20.20 -11.63 -22.83
CA PRO A 151 -21.40 -11.76 -23.65
C PRO A 151 -21.98 -13.19 -23.69
N LEU A 152 -21.14 -14.21 -23.48
CA LEU A 152 -21.53 -15.61 -23.38
C LEU A 152 -20.54 -16.38 -22.49
N CYS A 153 -20.92 -17.57 -22.04
CA CYS A 153 -20.09 -18.30 -21.07
C CYS A 153 -18.79 -18.84 -21.69
N ALA A 154 -18.78 -19.14 -23.00
CA ALA A 154 -17.56 -19.51 -23.70
C ALA A 154 -16.62 -18.31 -23.97
N ALA A 155 -16.85 -17.16 -23.32
CA ALA A 155 -16.00 -15.97 -23.39
C ALA A 155 -15.34 -15.64 -22.06
N ARG A 156 -14.08 -15.19 -22.12
CA ARG A 156 -13.32 -14.72 -20.94
C ARG A 156 -12.49 -13.50 -21.26
N TYR A 157 -12.17 -12.74 -20.22
CA TYR A 157 -11.20 -11.65 -20.32
C TYR A 157 -9.79 -12.23 -20.34
N CYS A 158 -9.11 -12.13 -21.47
CA CYS A 158 -7.72 -12.56 -21.58
C CYS A 158 -6.78 -11.53 -20.97
N THR A 159 -5.77 -12.04 -20.30
CA THR A 159 -4.76 -11.26 -19.63
C THR A 159 -3.40 -11.51 -20.25
N ASN A 160 -2.53 -10.52 -20.19
CA ASN A 160 -1.16 -10.66 -20.64
C ASN A 160 -0.20 -10.11 -19.57
N THR A 161 1.06 -10.49 -19.75
CA THR A 161 2.16 -9.81 -19.07
C THR A 161 2.66 -8.75 -20.04
N GLN A 162 2.50 -7.47 -19.71
CA GLN A 162 3.17 -6.44 -20.51
C GLN A 162 4.66 -6.57 -20.30
N ASN A 163 5.35 -7.03 -21.33
CA ASN A 163 6.68 -6.52 -21.59
C ASN A 163 6.49 -5.04 -21.96
N ILE A 164 7.15 -4.13 -21.23
CA ILE A 164 7.40 -2.79 -21.76
C ILE A 164 8.36 -2.99 -22.94
N ILE A 165 7.79 -3.29 -24.12
CA ILE A 165 8.53 -3.33 -25.37
C ILE A 165 8.73 -1.87 -25.76
N THR A 166 9.93 -1.36 -25.46
CA THR A 166 10.49 -0.21 -26.16
C THR A 166 10.45 -0.53 -27.64
N THR A 167 9.42 -0.06 -28.33
CA THR A 167 9.21 -0.35 -29.74
C THR A 167 10.14 0.58 -30.51
N THR A 168 11.36 0.10 -30.77
CA THR A 168 12.31 0.74 -31.68
C THR A 168 11.71 0.71 -33.07
N SER A 169 10.92 1.73 -33.40
CA SER A 169 10.46 1.97 -34.76
C SER A 169 11.58 2.71 -35.49
N THR A 170 12.36 1.96 -36.24
CA THR A 170 13.31 2.51 -37.21
C THR A 170 12.51 3.24 -38.29
N THR A 171 12.58 4.58 -38.28
CA THR A 171 12.18 5.37 -39.44
C THR A 171 13.29 6.37 -39.73
N THR A 172 14.03 6.06 -40.79
CA THR A 172 15.04 6.89 -41.41
C THR A 172 14.35 8.10 -42.05
N THR A 173 14.59 9.32 -41.59
CA THR A 173 14.94 10.47 -42.45
C THR A 173 15.16 11.78 -41.67
N THR A 174 16.32 12.35 -41.95
CA THR A 174 16.65 13.78 -42.14
C THR A 174 16.45 14.77 -41.00
N THR A 175 17.60 15.05 -40.38
CA THR A 175 17.98 16.18 -39.54
C THR A 175 17.37 17.53 -39.95
N THR A 176 16.63 18.15 -39.04
CA THR A 176 16.70 19.61 -38.81
C THR A 176 16.43 19.87 -37.34
N SER A 177 17.45 20.38 -36.65
CA SER A 177 17.49 20.63 -35.21
C SER A 177 16.65 21.85 -34.82
N ILE A 178 15.60 21.64 -34.03
CA ILE A 178 15.04 22.66 -33.15
C ILE A 178 14.92 22.06 -31.75
N THR A 179 15.82 22.50 -30.89
CA THR A 179 15.87 22.15 -29.47
C THR A 179 14.68 22.80 -28.76
N THR A 180 13.71 21.98 -28.35
CA THR A 180 12.69 22.39 -27.38
C THR A 180 12.80 21.46 -26.19
N THR A 181 13.46 21.93 -25.14
CA THR A 181 13.59 21.25 -23.86
C THR A 181 12.27 21.36 -23.09
N THR A 182 11.39 20.37 -23.28
CA THR A 182 10.33 20.06 -22.31
C THR A 182 10.88 19.09 -21.28
N THR A 183 11.31 19.61 -20.14
CA THR A 183 11.67 18.83 -18.95
C THR A 183 10.38 18.35 -18.25
N THR A 184 9.92 17.15 -18.62
CA THR A 184 8.98 16.39 -17.80
C THR A 184 9.74 15.83 -16.60
N ASN A 185 9.43 16.32 -15.40
CA ASN A 185 10.00 15.80 -14.17
C ASN A 185 9.27 14.50 -13.78
N THR A 186 9.61 13.42 -14.47
CA THR A 186 9.13 12.06 -14.21
C THR A 186 9.89 11.51 -13.01
N ALA A 187 9.18 11.10 -11.95
CA ALA A 187 9.80 10.31 -10.89
C ALA A 187 10.32 9.00 -11.51
N ILE A 188 11.65 8.85 -11.58
CA ILE A 188 12.31 7.70 -12.17
C ILE A 188 12.04 6.49 -11.25
N ILE A 189 11.08 5.65 -11.63
CA ILE A 189 10.95 4.32 -11.05
C ILE A 189 12.14 3.50 -11.56
N SER A 190 12.93 2.94 -10.65
CA SER A 190 14.17 2.23 -10.98
C SER A 190 13.94 1.08 -11.98
N PRO A 191 14.76 0.92 -13.05
CA PRO A 191 14.49 0.01 -14.16
C PRO A 191 14.36 -1.47 -13.72
N GLN A 192 15.06 -1.87 -12.67
CA GLN A 192 14.96 -3.19 -12.07
C GLN A 192 13.61 -3.49 -11.41
N CYS A 193 12.76 -2.48 -11.18
CA CYS A 193 11.38 -2.68 -10.73
C CYS A 193 10.39 -2.95 -11.88
N HIS A 194 10.86 -2.88 -13.13
CA HIS A 194 10.09 -3.20 -14.33
C HIS A 194 10.59 -4.47 -15.01
N THR A 195 11.91 -4.69 -14.99
CA THR A 195 12.54 -5.84 -15.65
C THR A 195 13.31 -6.67 -14.63
N TYR A 196 12.75 -7.83 -14.29
CA TYR A 196 13.33 -8.82 -13.39
C TYR A 196 12.86 -10.22 -13.81
N ALA A 197 13.64 -11.25 -13.48
CA ALA A 197 13.23 -12.64 -13.61
C ALA A 197 12.42 -13.08 -12.39
N ILE A 198 11.52 -14.04 -12.57
CA ILE A 198 10.69 -14.58 -11.49
C ILE A 198 11.28 -15.91 -11.01
N ILE A 199 11.33 -16.08 -9.70
CA ILE A 199 11.62 -17.37 -9.05
C ILE A 199 10.34 -17.79 -8.32
N ASP A 200 9.59 -18.69 -8.94
CA ASP A 200 8.47 -19.42 -8.33
C ASP A 200 8.87 -20.88 -8.25
N ASP A 201 9.53 -21.25 -7.16
CA ASP A 201 10.00 -22.62 -7.00
C ASP A 201 9.71 -23.09 -5.57
N PRO A 202 8.63 -23.90 -5.41
CA PRO A 202 8.11 -24.34 -4.12
C PRO A 202 9.04 -25.35 -3.43
N SER A 203 10.00 -25.92 -4.16
CA SER A 203 10.97 -26.85 -3.58
C SER A 203 11.87 -26.20 -2.53
N ARG A 204 11.92 -24.85 -2.50
CA ARG A 204 12.50 -24.05 -1.40
C ARG A 204 11.85 -24.29 -0.04
N SER A 205 10.75 -25.04 0.04
CA SER A 205 10.09 -25.35 1.31
C SER A 205 10.24 -26.80 1.77
N TYR A 206 10.68 -27.72 0.89
CA TYR A 206 10.62 -29.16 1.21
C TYR A 206 11.63 -30.08 0.50
N SER A 207 12.41 -29.59 -0.48
CA SER A 207 13.32 -30.46 -1.24
C SER A 207 14.74 -29.93 -1.25
N LEU A 208 15.70 -30.80 -0.93
CA LEU A 208 17.12 -30.48 -0.94
C LEU A 208 17.61 -30.23 -2.37
N GLN A 209 17.99 -28.99 -2.66
CA GLN A 209 18.47 -28.52 -3.97
C GLN A 209 19.59 -27.49 -3.80
N CYS A 210 20.25 -27.15 -4.90
CA CYS A 210 21.24 -26.08 -4.95
C CYS A 210 21.00 -25.01 -5.99
N ASP A 211 21.28 -23.76 -5.60
CA ASP A 211 21.22 -22.63 -6.52
C ASP A 211 22.55 -22.44 -7.29
N GLN A 212 23.66 -23.10 -6.89
CA GLN A 212 24.94 -22.99 -7.64
C GLN A 212 24.86 -23.57 -9.05
N ASP A 213 24.12 -24.68 -9.21
CA ASP A 213 23.99 -25.37 -10.50
C ASP A 213 22.81 -24.83 -11.32
N ASN A 214 22.01 -23.92 -10.75
CA ASN A 214 20.89 -23.32 -11.47
C ASN A 214 21.41 -22.30 -12.49
N PRO A 215 21.17 -22.52 -13.81
CA PRO A 215 21.70 -21.66 -14.86
C PRO A 215 21.24 -20.20 -14.74
N ALA A 216 20.10 -19.94 -14.11
CA ALA A 216 19.56 -18.61 -13.90
C ALA A 216 20.54 -17.68 -13.18
N PHE A 217 21.37 -18.21 -12.27
CA PHE A 217 22.33 -17.43 -11.48
C PHE A 217 23.74 -17.35 -12.11
N SER A 218 23.92 -17.88 -13.32
CA SER A 218 25.23 -17.91 -14.01
C SER A 218 25.83 -16.52 -14.23
N THR A 219 24.97 -15.49 -14.31
CA THR A 219 25.37 -14.08 -14.35
C THR A 219 24.52 -13.27 -13.37
N PRO A 220 25.05 -12.18 -12.78
CA PRO A 220 24.27 -11.34 -11.87
C PRO A 220 23.02 -10.76 -12.55
N ASN A 221 21.84 -11.05 -12.04
CA ASN A 221 20.57 -10.58 -12.60
C ASN A 221 19.55 -10.23 -11.50
N TRP A 222 18.53 -9.44 -11.83
CA TRP A 222 17.45 -9.07 -10.90
C TRP A 222 16.37 -10.13 -10.85
N PHE A 223 16.00 -10.56 -9.65
CA PHE A 223 15.00 -11.60 -9.40
C PHE A 223 13.93 -11.15 -8.42
N ARG A 224 12.70 -11.63 -8.61
CA ARG A 224 11.61 -11.54 -7.65
C ARG A 224 11.17 -12.94 -7.24
N PHE A 225 11.13 -13.21 -5.94
CA PHE A 225 10.55 -14.44 -5.41
C PHE A 225 9.04 -14.33 -5.29
N ILE A 226 8.31 -15.37 -5.70
CA ILE A 226 6.86 -15.49 -5.57
C ILE A 226 6.48 -16.93 -5.18
N GLY A 227 5.18 -17.14 -4.91
CA GLY A 227 4.61 -18.47 -4.76
C GLY A 227 4.77 -19.07 -3.36
N THR A 228 4.47 -20.36 -3.26
CA THR A 228 4.43 -21.08 -1.97
C THR A 228 5.82 -21.42 -1.43
N GLY A 229 6.86 -21.34 -2.26
CA GLY A 229 8.27 -21.42 -1.86
C GLY A 229 8.71 -20.28 -0.96
N GLY A 230 7.98 -19.16 -0.99
CA GLY A 230 8.26 -17.94 -0.23
C GLY A 230 8.52 -16.74 -1.14
N THR A 231 8.38 -15.54 -0.58
CA THR A 231 8.33 -14.31 -1.40
C THR A 231 9.48 -13.32 -1.18
N GLN A 232 10.30 -13.55 -0.14
CA GLN A 232 11.42 -12.67 0.22
C GLN A 232 12.55 -13.50 0.82
N ILE A 233 13.80 -13.09 0.62
CA ILE A 233 14.92 -13.67 1.37
C ILE A 233 14.80 -13.22 2.83
N PRO A 234 14.85 -14.13 3.82
CA PRO A 234 14.75 -13.77 5.23
C PRO A 234 15.82 -12.78 5.64
N THR A 235 15.46 -11.80 6.46
CA THR A 235 16.42 -10.88 7.09
C THR A 235 16.89 -11.38 8.46
N SER A 236 16.28 -12.45 8.98
CA SER A 236 16.76 -13.20 10.14
C SER A 236 17.60 -14.39 9.68
N ILE A 237 18.49 -14.87 10.54
CA ILE A 237 19.30 -16.06 10.28
C ILE A 237 18.37 -17.22 9.91
N ALA A 238 18.53 -17.75 8.69
CA ALA A 238 17.95 -19.01 8.29
C ALA A 238 18.87 -20.13 8.79
N ASN A 239 18.37 -21.02 9.64
CA ASN A 239 19.20 -22.07 10.23
C ASN A 239 19.68 -23.07 9.15
N PRO A 240 20.80 -23.77 9.38
CA PRO A 240 21.22 -24.86 8.50
C PRO A 240 20.09 -25.87 8.25
N ASP A 241 20.12 -26.52 7.09
CA ASP A 241 19.12 -27.51 6.65
C ASP A 241 17.68 -26.97 6.47
N GLN A 242 17.50 -25.64 6.47
CA GLN A 242 16.25 -24.99 6.12
C GLN A 242 16.17 -24.64 4.63
N CYS A 243 14.96 -24.34 4.17
CA CYS A 243 14.67 -23.82 2.83
C CYS A 243 15.06 -24.79 1.69
N GLY A 244 15.03 -26.10 1.97
CA GLY A 244 15.38 -27.12 1.00
C GLY A 244 16.84 -27.05 0.56
N THR A 245 17.77 -26.79 1.50
CA THR A 245 19.21 -26.79 1.26
C THR A 245 19.95 -27.05 2.56
N ASN A 246 21.23 -27.42 2.50
CA ASN A 246 22.03 -27.60 3.72
C ASN A 246 22.62 -26.27 4.24
N ALA A 247 22.95 -25.33 3.35
CA ALA A 247 23.44 -23.99 3.67
C ALA A 247 22.39 -22.92 3.31
N ALA A 248 21.51 -22.58 4.26
CA ALA A 248 20.41 -21.66 4.03
C ALA A 248 20.90 -20.20 3.97
N GLY A 249 20.60 -19.51 2.87
CA GLY A 249 21.00 -18.12 2.64
C GLY A 249 20.00 -17.11 3.20
N TRP A 250 20.42 -16.22 4.09
CA TRP A 250 19.63 -15.10 4.63
C TRP A 250 20.30 -13.76 4.32
N TYR A 251 19.52 -12.69 4.21
CA TYR A 251 20.01 -11.35 3.89
C TYR A 251 20.50 -10.61 5.14
N SER A 252 21.82 -10.45 5.21
CA SER A 252 22.54 -9.61 6.17
C SER A 252 22.72 -8.21 5.58
N GLY A 253 21.72 -7.36 5.80
CA GLY A 253 21.71 -5.98 5.33
C GLY A 253 20.43 -5.26 5.73
N ILE A 254 20.38 -3.96 5.47
CA ILE A 254 19.18 -3.16 5.72
C ILE A 254 18.34 -3.15 4.44
N MET A 255 17.11 -3.66 4.52
CA MET A 255 16.18 -3.63 3.39
C MET A 255 15.81 -2.18 3.02
N PRO A 256 15.79 -1.81 1.73
CA PRO A 256 15.45 -0.45 1.31
C PRO A 256 14.00 -0.12 1.68
N ALA A 257 13.78 0.91 2.51
CA ALA A 257 12.45 1.26 3.02
C ALA A 257 11.59 2.06 2.04
N VAL A 258 12.23 2.77 1.10
CA VAL A 258 11.54 3.70 0.19
C VAL A 258 11.44 3.06 -1.20
N SER A 259 10.25 3.11 -1.81
CA SER A 259 10.06 2.62 -3.18
C SER A 259 11.00 3.32 -4.17
N GLY A 260 11.60 2.55 -5.07
CA GLY A 260 12.63 3.00 -6.00
C GLY A 260 14.05 2.98 -5.44
N THR A 261 14.24 2.84 -4.13
CA THR A 261 15.59 2.82 -3.54
C THR A 261 16.23 1.44 -3.57
N THR A 262 17.54 1.41 -3.81
CA THR A 262 18.36 0.21 -3.83
C THR A 262 19.33 0.23 -2.65
N ALA A 263 19.37 -0.85 -1.89
CA ALA A 263 20.35 -1.07 -0.83
C ALA A 263 21.35 -2.15 -1.26
N ASN A 264 22.62 -1.98 -0.89
CA ASN A 264 23.61 -3.05 -0.97
C ASN A 264 23.53 -3.86 0.32
N GLY A 265 23.76 -5.17 0.24
CA GLY A 265 23.94 -6.01 1.41
C GLY A 265 24.47 -7.36 1.01
N THR A 266 24.46 -8.31 1.93
CA THR A 266 25.11 -9.59 1.72
C THR A 266 24.15 -10.72 2.05
N VAL A 267 24.01 -11.72 1.19
CA VAL A 267 23.37 -12.98 1.58
C VAL A 267 24.41 -13.84 2.27
N CYS A 268 24.17 -14.18 3.53
CA CYS A 268 24.99 -15.07 4.36
C CYS A 268 24.39 -16.48 4.34
N TYR A 269 25.21 -17.49 4.06
CA TYR A 269 24.80 -18.89 4.07
C TYR A 269 25.19 -19.54 5.41
N SER A 270 24.20 -19.93 6.19
CA SER A 270 24.40 -20.55 7.49
C SER A 270 24.73 -22.03 7.37
N TRP A 271 25.78 -22.49 8.04
CA TRP A 271 26.23 -23.89 8.00
C TRP A 271 27.01 -24.26 9.26
N GLY A 272 26.80 -25.48 9.77
CA GLY A 272 27.67 -26.06 10.81
C GLY A 272 27.76 -25.22 12.08
N GLY A 273 26.66 -24.57 12.47
CA GLY A 273 26.59 -23.69 13.64
C GLY A 273 27.11 -22.27 13.43
N SER A 274 27.70 -21.96 12.27
CA SER A 274 28.05 -20.59 11.89
C SER A 274 26.91 -19.94 11.10
N PRO A 275 26.49 -18.71 11.46
CA PRO A 275 25.42 -18.01 10.76
C PRO A 275 25.83 -17.49 9.37
N CYS A 276 27.14 -17.41 9.06
CA CYS A 276 27.62 -16.91 7.78
C CYS A 276 28.96 -17.60 7.40
N SER A 277 28.87 -18.84 6.91
CA SER A 277 30.05 -19.62 6.49
C SER A 277 30.51 -19.27 5.07
N TRP A 278 29.56 -18.85 4.22
CA TRP A 278 29.81 -18.31 2.89
C TRP A 278 28.90 -17.12 2.66
N SER A 279 29.20 -16.30 1.65
CA SER A 279 28.36 -15.17 1.32
C SER A 279 28.38 -14.77 -0.15
N ASN A 280 27.36 -14.00 -0.54
CA ASN A 280 27.31 -13.25 -1.80
C ASN A 280 26.92 -11.81 -1.50
N ASP A 281 27.61 -10.85 -2.10
CA ASP A 281 27.17 -9.45 -2.09
C ASP A 281 26.09 -9.24 -3.14
N ILE A 282 24.99 -8.62 -2.72
CA ILE A 282 23.79 -8.42 -3.52
C ILE A 282 23.32 -6.97 -3.45
N GLN A 283 22.40 -6.64 -4.36
CA GLN A 283 21.64 -5.41 -4.30
C GLN A 283 20.16 -5.75 -4.16
N VAL A 284 19.43 -5.02 -3.32
CA VAL A 284 17.99 -5.19 -3.15
C VAL A 284 17.33 -3.88 -3.52
N THR A 285 16.25 -3.89 -4.30
CA THR A 285 15.46 -2.68 -4.60
C THR A 285 14.04 -2.86 -4.11
N ASN A 286 13.51 -1.86 -3.42
CA ASN A 286 12.11 -1.82 -3.02
C ASN A 286 11.27 -1.28 -4.18
N CYS A 287 10.38 -2.09 -4.73
CA CYS A 287 9.49 -1.70 -5.82
C CYS A 287 8.10 -1.28 -5.33
N GLY A 288 8.01 -0.90 -4.05
CA GLY A 288 6.78 -0.52 -3.34
C GLY A 288 6.04 -1.74 -2.78
N SER A 289 5.63 -2.67 -3.65
CA SER A 289 4.81 -3.83 -3.27
C SER A 289 5.56 -5.17 -3.23
N PHE A 290 6.83 -5.17 -3.65
CA PHE A 290 7.72 -6.33 -3.62
C PHE A 290 9.17 -5.87 -3.66
N TYR A 291 10.08 -6.79 -3.34
CA TYR A 291 11.51 -6.58 -3.51
C TYR A 291 12.03 -7.33 -4.73
N VAL A 292 13.01 -6.73 -5.39
CA VAL A 292 13.84 -7.42 -6.39
C VAL A 292 15.27 -7.49 -5.88
N TYR A 293 15.93 -8.62 -6.15
CA TYR A 293 17.25 -8.94 -5.64
C TYR A 293 18.19 -9.18 -6.81
N LYS A 294 19.32 -8.49 -6.85
CA LYS A 294 20.38 -8.73 -7.83
C LYS A 294 21.26 -9.87 -7.34
N LEU A 295 21.03 -11.08 -7.84
CA LEU A 295 21.63 -12.32 -7.36
C LEU A 295 22.58 -12.93 -8.38
N SER A 296 23.60 -13.62 -7.89
CA SER A 296 24.58 -14.40 -8.66
C SER A 296 24.72 -15.82 -8.09
N LYS A 297 25.50 -16.68 -8.73
CA LYS A 297 25.69 -18.06 -8.25
C LYS A 297 26.18 -18.10 -6.79
N PRO A 298 25.65 -18.99 -5.94
CA PRO A 298 26.23 -19.30 -4.64
C PRO A 298 27.69 -19.80 -4.72
N PRO A 299 28.52 -19.58 -3.67
CA PRO A 299 29.91 -20.03 -3.64
C PRO A 299 30.07 -21.56 -3.61
N ILE A 300 29.06 -22.28 -3.14
CA ILE A 300 29.03 -23.75 -3.05
C ILE A 300 27.66 -24.30 -3.46
N CYS A 301 27.58 -25.55 -3.92
CA CYS A 301 26.29 -26.15 -4.30
C CYS A 301 25.48 -26.44 -3.05
N SER A 302 26.05 -26.75 -1.90
CA SER A 302 25.20 -26.92 -0.71
C SER A 302 24.49 -25.63 -0.24
N ALA A 303 24.66 -24.48 -0.92
CA ALA A 303 24.00 -23.21 -0.65
C ALA A 303 22.82 -22.88 -1.58
N ARG A 304 21.78 -22.27 -0.99
CA ARG A 304 20.59 -21.79 -1.69
C ARG A 304 20.09 -20.48 -1.10
N TYR A 305 19.55 -19.59 -1.93
CA TYR A 305 18.84 -18.42 -1.45
C TYR A 305 17.54 -18.87 -0.78
N CYS A 306 17.47 -18.74 0.55
CA CYS A 306 16.25 -19.06 1.28
C CYS A 306 15.15 -18.06 0.93
N THR A 307 13.91 -18.49 1.06
CA THR A 307 12.74 -17.63 0.98
C THR A 307 11.79 -17.88 2.14
N ASP A 308 11.28 -16.80 2.73
CA ASP A 308 10.26 -16.87 3.76
C ASP A 308 8.95 -17.35 3.17
N THR A 309 8.56 -18.56 3.57
CA THR A 309 7.27 -19.15 3.25
C THR A 309 6.17 -18.42 4.03
N PRO A 310 5.01 -18.11 3.42
CA PRO A 310 3.85 -17.68 4.17
C PRO A 310 3.31 -18.87 4.96
N VAL A 311 3.82 -19.10 6.17
CA VAL A 311 3.43 -20.26 7.00
C VAL A 311 2.28 -19.89 7.93
N ALA A 312 1.21 -20.68 7.78
CA ALA A 312 0.11 -20.78 8.72
C ALA A 312 0.60 -21.23 10.11
N THR A 313 0.19 -20.48 11.14
CA THR A 313 0.06 -20.83 12.56
C THR A 313 0.64 -22.18 13.03
N SER A 314 1.65 -22.13 13.93
CA SER A 314 1.80 -23.08 15.05
C SER A 314 2.91 -22.64 16.04
N THR A 315 2.46 -22.00 17.12
CA THR A 315 2.94 -21.99 18.52
C THR A 315 4.42 -21.77 18.92
N THR A 316 4.55 -20.66 19.68
CA THR A 316 5.22 -20.44 21.00
C THR A 316 6.69 -20.02 21.09
N PRO A 317 7.04 -19.16 22.09
CA PRO A 317 8.01 -18.08 21.92
C PRO A 317 9.24 -18.21 22.85
N THR A 318 10.38 -17.69 22.39
CA THR A 318 11.47 -17.24 23.29
C THR A 318 12.06 -15.93 22.78
N THR A 319 11.87 -14.89 23.60
CA THR A 319 12.44 -13.53 23.61
C THR A 319 13.98 -13.57 23.49
N SER A 320 14.70 -12.73 22.72
CA SER A 320 14.85 -11.28 22.94
C SER A 320 15.54 -10.49 21.79
N ILE A 321 14.89 -9.40 21.33
CA ILE A 321 15.35 -7.99 21.09
C ILE A 321 16.64 -7.80 20.23
N THR A 322 16.72 -7.05 19.11
CA THR A 322 16.48 -5.59 18.96
C THR A 322 16.53 -5.10 17.49
N THR A 323 15.61 -4.18 17.17
CA THR A 323 15.66 -3.05 16.20
C THR A 323 15.50 -3.20 14.66
N THR A 324 14.24 -3.02 14.25
CA THR A 324 13.70 -2.00 13.32
C THR A 324 14.09 -2.00 11.84
N THR A 325 13.38 -2.81 11.06
CA THR A 325 12.84 -2.45 9.74
C THR A 325 11.32 -2.29 9.85
N SER A 326 10.75 -1.33 9.11
CA SER A 326 9.32 -0.98 9.07
C SER A 326 8.46 -2.11 8.52
N THR A 327 8.34 -3.19 9.29
CA THR A 327 7.17 -4.05 9.30
C THR A 327 6.02 -3.23 9.88
N LEU A 328 4.88 -3.22 9.19
CA LEU A 328 3.64 -2.76 9.82
C LEU A 328 3.53 -3.48 11.16
N SER A 329 3.43 -2.74 12.26
CA SER A 329 3.49 -3.34 13.58
C SER A 329 2.43 -4.43 13.71
N SER A 330 2.77 -5.56 14.33
CA SER A 330 1.92 -6.76 14.31
C SER A 330 0.51 -6.52 14.83
N GLN A 331 0.35 -5.59 15.77
CA GLN A 331 -0.93 -5.17 16.30
C GLN A 331 -1.88 -4.54 15.27
N CYS A 332 -1.40 -4.10 14.12
CA CYS A 332 -2.24 -3.58 13.05
C CYS A 332 -2.87 -4.65 12.17
N TYR A 333 -2.53 -5.93 12.36
CA TYR A 333 -3.15 -7.07 11.67
C TYR A 333 -3.42 -8.28 12.58
N ASN A 334 -2.87 -8.29 13.80
CA ASN A 334 -3.08 -9.30 14.83
C ASN A 334 -3.73 -8.66 16.06
N TYR A 335 -5.04 -8.48 16.00
CA TYR A 335 -5.88 -7.89 17.04
C TYR A 335 -7.22 -8.60 17.11
N GLU A 336 -7.87 -8.50 18.25
CA GLU A 336 -9.24 -8.96 18.45
C GLU A 336 -10.24 -7.83 18.16
N THR A 337 -11.46 -8.17 17.78
CA THR A 337 -12.52 -7.19 17.54
C THR A 337 -13.55 -7.19 18.67
N ILE A 338 -13.93 -6.01 19.13
CA ILE A 338 -15.09 -5.82 20.01
C ILE A 338 -16.16 -5.05 19.24
N ASP A 339 -17.28 -5.73 18.98
CA ASP A 339 -18.50 -5.15 18.44
C ASP A 339 -19.58 -5.21 19.53
N ASP A 340 -19.77 -4.10 20.25
CA ASP A 340 -20.74 -4.02 21.32
C ASP A 340 -21.37 -2.62 21.37
N GLU A 341 -22.63 -2.55 20.95
CA GLU A 341 -23.40 -1.31 20.88
C GLU A 341 -23.55 -0.60 22.23
N THR A 342 -23.52 -1.35 23.34
CA THR A 342 -23.74 -0.79 24.69
C THR A 342 -22.57 0.08 25.14
N ARG A 343 -21.39 -0.07 24.51
CA ARG A 343 -20.18 0.72 24.80
C ARG A 343 -20.23 2.15 24.28
N ASN A 344 -21.23 2.51 23.47
CA ASN A 344 -21.33 3.85 22.93
C ASN A 344 -21.47 4.89 24.07
N LYS A 345 -20.65 5.95 24.03
CA LYS A 345 -20.59 7.01 25.04
C LYS A 345 -21.94 7.67 25.36
N ASP A 346 -22.91 7.58 24.45
CA ASP A 346 -24.22 8.19 24.60
C ASP A 346 -25.24 7.22 25.25
N LYS A 347 -24.97 5.91 25.24
CA LYS A 347 -25.81 4.88 25.88
C LYS A 347 -25.84 5.06 27.39
N ILE A 348 -26.99 4.77 27.99
CA ILE A 348 -27.22 4.85 29.43
C ILE A 348 -26.33 3.81 30.14
N GLY A 349 -25.81 4.16 31.31
CA GLY A 349 -25.01 3.27 32.14
C GLY A 349 -25.82 2.14 32.74
N ASP A 350 -25.16 1.00 32.89
CA ASP A 350 -25.64 -0.21 33.55
C ASP A 350 -24.51 -0.73 34.47
N MET A 351 -24.58 -1.97 34.97
CA MET A 351 -23.55 -2.57 35.83
C MET A 351 -22.55 -3.46 35.04
N VAL A 352 -22.35 -3.20 33.75
CA VAL A 352 -21.41 -3.98 32.91
C VAL A 352 -19.96 -3.56 33.19
N CYS A 353 -19.07 -4.55 33.28
CA CYS A 353 -17.66 -4.34 33.57
C CYS A 353 -16.67 -5.04 32.63
N ASP A 354 -15.54 -4.37 32.39
CA ASP A 354 -14.45 -4.92 31.57
C ASP A 354 -13.37 -5.64 32.38
N GLN A 355 -13.48 -5.67 33.72
CA GLN A 355 -12.46 -6.30 34.58
C GLN A 355 -12.29 -7.80 34.29
N ASN A 356 -13.41 -8.52 34.16
CA ASN A 356 -13.39 -9.94 33.79
C ASN A 356 -13.06 -10.15 32.32
N LEU A 357 -13.43 -9.19 31.45
CA LEU A 357 -13.13 -9.29 30.03
C LEU A 357 -11.61 -9.33 29.84
N PHE A 358 -10.84 -8.46 30.50
CA PHE A 358 -9.38 -8.40 30.34
C PHE A 358 -8.58 -9.07 31.47
N SER A 359 -9.18 -10.02 32.20
CA SER A 359 -8.51 -10.69 33.34
C SER A 359 -7.35 -11.60 32.93
N SER A 360 -7.33 -12.08 31.68
CA SER A 360 -6.28 -12.95 31.12
C SER A 360 -5.01 -12.19 30.69
N GLY A 361 -4.98 -10.87 30.86
CA GLY A 361 -3.83 -10.02 30.57
C GLY A 361 -4.00 -9.08 29.36
N PRO A 362 -2.94 -8.33 29.01
CA PRO A 362 -2.99 -7.35 27.93
C PRO A 362 -3.19 -7.98 26.55
N ARG A 363 -4.07 -7.39 25.73
CA ARG A 363 -4.28 -7.82 24.34
C ARG A 363 -4.71 -6.67 23.44
N TRP A 364 -4.37 -6.79 22.16
CA TRP A 364 -4.69 -5.80 21.14
C TRP A 364 -6.14 -5.94 20.68
N VAL A 365 -6.89 -4.83 20.74
CA VAL A 365 -8.31 -4.77 20.43
C VAL A 365 -8.59 -3.65 19.45
N ARG A 366 -9.46 -3.93 18.47
CA ARG A 366 -10.10 -2.95 17.61
C ARG A 366 -11.60 -2.88 17.94
N PHE A 367 -12.10 -1.68 18.19
CA PHE A 367 -13.55 -1.45 18.31
C PHE A 367 -14.18 -1.28 16.93
N ILE A 368 -15.30 -1.95 16.70
CA ILE A 368 -16.05 -1.91 15.44
C ILE A 368 -17.55 -1.77 15.70
N GLY A 369 -18.33 -1.56 14.64
CA GLY A 369 -19.79 -1.57 14.71
C GLY A 369 -20.44 -0.33 15.31
N ALA A 370 -21.73 -0.43 15.65
CA ALA A 370 -22.57 0.70 16.04
C ALA A 370 -22.29 1.22 17.47
N GLY A 371 -21.52 0.47 18.27
CA GLY A 371 -20.98 0.92 19.55
C GLY A 371 -19.98 2.07 19.42
N GLY A 372 -19.37 2.24 18.25
CA GLY A 372 -18.30 3.21 18.02
C GLY A 372 -16.96 2.54 17.79
N THR A 373 -16.07 3.24 17.09
CA THR A 373 -14.81 2.67 16.58
C THR A 373 -13.57 3.13 17.34
N GLN A 374 -13.71 4.05 18.29
CA GLN A 374 -12.59 4.62 19.05
C GLN A 374 -12.95 4.87 20.52
N ILE A 375 -11.97 4.84 21.41
CA ILE A 375 -12.16 5.34 22.79
C ILE A 375 -12.28 6.87 22.70
N PRO A 376 -13.31 7.50 23.32
CA PRO A 376 -13.47 8.94 23.26
C PRO A 376 -12.28 9.64 23.93
N THR A 377 -11.79 10.71 23.30
CA THR A 377 -10.69 11.56 23.81
C THR A 377 -11.19 12.71 24.69
N GLU A 378 -12.50 12.84 24.83
CA GLU A 378 -13.15 13.78 25.73
C GLU A 378 -13.80 13.02 26.89
N ALA A 379 -13.80 13.64 28.08
CA ALA A 379 -14.37 13.04 29.28
C ALA A 379 -15.85 12.67 29.09
N VAL A 380 -16.15 11.39 29.29
CA VAL A 380 -17.52 10.88 29.33
C VAL A 380 -18.01 10.95 30.77
N ARG A 381 -19.21 11.50 30.99
CA ARG A 381 -19.83 11.53 32.33
C ARG A 381 -20.09 10.12 32.85
N SER A 382 -19.98 9.94 34.16
CA SER A 382 -20.31 8.68 34.84
C SER A 382 -21.74 8.20 34.50
N LYS A 383 -21.97 6.88 34.62
CA LYS A 383 -23.24 6.21 34.25
C LYS A 383 -23.60 6.33 32.76
N LYS A 384 -22.62 6.10 31.88
CA LYS A 384 -22.76 6.01 30.42
C LYS A 384 -22.07 4.76 29.88
N CYS A 385 -22.18 4.49 28.59
CA CYS A 385 -21.54 3.38 27.89
C CYS A 385 -21.76 1.99 28.52
N GLY A 386 -22.96 1.78 29.09
CA GLY A 386 -23.34 0.51 29.73
C GLY A 386 -22.63 0.25 31.06
N THR A 387 -21.98 1.25 31.67
CA THR A 387 -21.25 1.09 32.93
C THR A 387 -21.51 2.24 33.91
N GLN A 388 -21.00 2.14 35.13
CA GLN A 388 -21.06 3.20 36.13
C GLN A 388 -19.82 4.12 36.10
N ALA A 389 -18.62 3.56 35.89
CA ALA A 389 -17.35 4.28 35.76
C ALA A 389 -16.87 4.30 34.30
N THR A 390 -16.89 5.46 33.68
CA THR A 390 -16.80 5.60 32.22
C THR A 390 -15.38 5.89 31.77
N GLY A 391 -14.79 4.98 30.99
CA GLY A 391 -13.43 5.08 30.47
C GLY A 391 -13.34 5.97 29.24
N TRP A 392 -12.48 6.99 29.28
CA TRP A 392 -12.12 7.85 28.16
C TRP A 392 -10.59 8.02 28.10
N TYR A 393 -10.05 8.21 26.90
CA TYR A 393 -8.61 8.31 26.69
C TYR A 393 -8.14 9.75 26.94
N SER A 394 -7.32 9.95 27.96
CA SER A 394 -6.81 11.26 28.36
C SER A 394 -5.43 11.58 27.76
N GLY A 395 -4.94 10.74 26.84
CA GLY A 395 -3.69 10.93 26.12
C GLY A 395 -3.89 11.56 24.74
N GLU A 396 -2.78 11.83 24.05
CA GLU A 396 -2.82 12.25 22.65
C GLU A 396 -2.87 11.02 21.73
N MET A 397 -3.85 10.99 20.83
CA MET A 397 -4.00 9.89 19.87
C MET A 397 -2.85 9.92 18.85
N PRO A 398 -2.27 8.76 18.49
CA PRO A 398 -1.21 8.74 17.48
C PRO A 398 -1.74 9.26 16.14
N ASN A 399 -1.06 10.24 15.55
CA ASN A 399 -1.43 10.88 14.29
C ASN A 399 -0.53 10.46 13.11
N VAL A 400 0.51 9.67 13.38
CA VAL A 400 1.41 9.08 12.37
C VAL A 400 1.07 7.61 12.19
N PHE A 401 0.97 7.16 10.95
CA PHE A 401 0.75 5.75 10.61
C PHE A 401 1.83 4.85 11.23
N ASP A 402 1.40 3.68 11.72
CA ASP A 402 2.22 2.64 12.33
C ASP A 402 3.04 3.12 13.55
N THR A 403 2.55 4.16 14.21
CA THR A 403 3.11 4.61 15.48
C THR A 403 2.26 4.16 16.65
N THR A 404 2.93 3.68 17.69
CA THR A 404 2.32 3.28 18.94
C THR A 404 2.63 4.31 20.00
N THR A 405 1.61 4.91 20.59
CA THR A 405 1.76 5.83 21.72
C THR A 405 1.24 5.20 23.00
N ASN A 406 1.83 5.62 24.11
CA ASN A 406 1.35 5.28 25.43
C ASN A 406 0.43 6.41 25.92
N GLY A 407 -0.74 6.06 26.49
CA GLY A 407 -1.57 7.03 27.18
C GLY A 407 -2.47 6.39 28.24
N ASN A 408 -3.16 7.25 28.99
CA ASN A 408 -4.04 6.80 30.06
C ASN A 408 -5.49 6.77 29.60
N VAL A 409 -6.21 5.73 30.01
CA VAL A 409 -7.66 5.78 30.10
C VAL A 409 -8.05 6.20 31.51
N CYS A 410 -8.73 7.34 31.62
CA CYS A 410 -9.33 7.83 32.84
C CYS A 410 -10.75 7.28 32.97
N PHE A 411 -11.08 6.74 34.14
CA PHE A 411 -12.43 6.29 34.47
C PHE A 411 -13.11 7.35 35.32
N ALA A 412 -14.13 8.00 34.74
CA ALA A 412 -14.90 9.00 35.44
C ALA A 412 -15.91 8.35 36.38
N TRP A 413 -15.96 8.83 37.62
CA TRP A 413 -16.89 8.37 38.66
C TRP A 413 -17.44 9.58 39.41
N GLU A 414 -18.76 9.61 39.59
CA GLU A 414 -19.46 10.74 40.21
C GLU A 414 -19.06 12.07 39.54
N SER A 415 -18.47 13.01 40.30
CA SER A 415 -17.99 14.31 39.84
C SER A 415 -16.52 14.33 39.43
N ASN A 416 -15.78 13.23 39.64
CA ASN A 416 -14.37 13.15 39.28
C ASN A 416 -14.22 12.55 37.87
N ALA A 417 -13.69 13.33 36.93
CA ALA A 417 -13.47 12.91 35.55
C ALA A 417 -12.37 11.84 35.40
N CYS A 418 -11.53 11.62 36.41
CA CYS A 418 -10.47 10.61 36.42
C CYS A 418 -10.28 10.06 37.84
N ALA A 419 -11.32 9.40 38.37
CA ALA A 419 -11.28 8.79 39.70
C ALA A 419 -10.27 7.64 39.77
N TRP A 420 -10.21 6.86 38.69
CA TRP A 420 -9.18 5.85 38.45
C TRP A 420 -8.59 6.03 37.07
N LYS A 421 -7.41 5.45 36.86
CA LYS A 421 -6.76 5.43 35.55
C LYS A 421 -6.03 4.13 35.32
N THR A 422 -5.89 3.78 34.06
CA THR A 422 -5.04 2.68 33.61
C THR A 422 -4.24 3.11 32.39
N ASN A 423 -3.07 2.52 32.23
CA ASN A 423 -2.15 2.83 31.14
C ASN A 423 -2.35 1.83 30.00
N ILE A 424 -2.42 2.31 28.76
CA ILE A 424 -2.64 1.50 27.56
C ILE A 424 -1.70 1.93 26.43
N LEU A 425 -1.48 1.04 25.47
CA LEU A 425 -0.86 1.37 24.19
C LEU A 425 -1.93 1.56 23.12
N VAL A 426 -1.72 2.53 22.23
CA VAL A 426 -2.61 2.82 21.09
C VAL A 426 -1.76 2.88 19.84
N THR A 427 -2.14 2.16 18.78
CA THR A 427 -1.45 2.21 17.49
C THR A 427 -2.38 2.75 16.42
N ASN A 428 -1.88 3.71 15.63
CA ASN A 428 -2.58 4.21 14.45
C ASN A 428 -2.26 3.33 13.23
N CYS A 429 -3.22 2.51 12.82
CA CYS A 429 -3.07 1.62 11.67
C CYS A 429 -3.55 2.28 10.36
N GLY A 430 -3.65 3.60 10.34
CA GLY A 430 -4.09 4.41 9.21
C GLY A 430 -5.60 4.64 9.22
N SER A 431 -6.38 3.58 8.95
CA SER A 431 -7.84 3.66 8.84
C SER A 431 -8.59 3.35 10.15
N TYR A 432 -7.87 2.86 11.16
CA TYR A 432 -8.42 2.55 12.48
C TYR A 432 -7.32 2.61 13.56
N TYR A 433 -7.76 2.61 14.81
CA TYR A 433 -6.91 2.46 15.97
C TYR A 433 -7.06 1.07 16.57
N VAL A 434 -5.95 0.52 17.03
CA VAL A 434 -5.91 -0.67 17.89
C VAL A 434 -5.37 -0.28 19.25
N TYR A 435 -5.89 -0.91 20.29
CA TYR A 435 -5.59 -0.58 21.68
C TYR A 435 -5.11 -1.83 22.40
N GLN A 436 -3.95 -1.79 23.05
CA GLN A 436 -3.56 -2.85 23.97
C GLN A 436 -4.23 -2.59 25.32
N LEU A 437 -5.36 -3.24 25.55
CA LEU A 437 -6.21 -3.01 26.73
C LEU A 437 -5.88 -4.02 27.84
N ILE A 438 -6.11 -3.60 29.09
CA ILE A 438 -5.90 -4.42 30.30
C ILE A 438 -7.14 -4.34 31.21
N ALA A 439 -7.20 -5.17 32.26
CA ALA A 439 -8.30 -5.11 33.22
C ALA A 439 -8.38 -3.72 33.89
N PRO A 440 -9.54 -3.04 33.88
CA PRO A 440 -9.75 -1.84 34.68
C PRO A 440 -9.56 -2.11 36.18
N PRO A 441 -9.16 -1.10 36.97
CA PRO A 441 -8.80 -1.27 38.39
C PRO A 441 -10.00 -1.60 39.30
N VAL A 442 -11.24 -1.39 38.82
CA VAL A 442 -12.48 -1.69 39.55
C VAL A 442 -13.48 -2.34 38.61
N CYS A 443 -14.35 -3.25 39.08
CA CYS A 443 -15.36 -3.85 38.19
C CYS A 443 -16.29 -2.77 37.69
N ASN A 444 -16.73 -1.78 38.45
CA ASN A 444 -17.66 -0.78 37.87
C ASN A 444 -17.09 0.07 36.70
N ALA A 445 -15.86 -0.15 36.24
CA ALA A 445 -15.23 0.51 35.11
C ALA A 445 -15.31 -0.27 33.78
N ARG A 446 -15.49 0.50 32.70
CA ARG A 446 -15.54 0.01 31.32
C ARG A 446 -14.92 0.99 30.34
N TYR A 447 -14.28 0.49 29.28
CA TYR A 447 -13.83 1.31 28.15
C TYR A 447 -15.05 1.72 27.31
N CYS A 448 -15.37 3.02 27.31
CA CYS A 448 -16.39 3.55 26.41
C CYS A 448 -15.86 3.65 24.98
N THR A 449 -16.76 3.68 24.02
CA THR A 449 -16.48 3.91 22.60
C THR A 449 -17.32 5.06 22.05
N ALA A 450 -16.81 5.69 21.01
CA ALA A 450 -17.47 6.73 20.25
C ALA A 450 -17.09 6.59 18.77
N ASN A 451 -17.91 7.15 17.90
CA ASN A 451 -17.50 7.35 16.51
C ASN A 451 -16.42 8.44 16.46
N ALA A 452 -15.47 8.27 15.54
CA ALA A 452 -14.47 9.31 15.27
C ALA A 452 -15.18 10.66 15.07
N PRO A 453 -14.69 11.75 15.69
CA PRO A 453 -15.33 13.05 15.54
C PRO A 453 -15.37 13.39 14.04
N ALA A 454 -16.56 13.65 13.51
CA ALA A 454 -16.71 14.18 12.17
C ALA A 454 -15.82 15.42 12.06
N ALA A 455 -14.95 15.46 11.03
CA ALA A 455 -14.02 16.57 10.83
C ALA A 455 -14.80 17.89 10.96
N LYS A 456 -14.56 18.64 12.04
CA LYS A 456 -15.13 19.97 12.20
C LYS A 456 -14.58 20.80 11.05
N ILE A 457 -15.42 21.13 10.07
CA ILE A 457 -15.11 22.15 9.08
C ILE A 457 -15.01 23.45 9.87
N THR A 458 -13.79 23.80 10.28
CA THR A 458 -13.51 25.08 10.92
C THR A 458 -13.69 26.13 9.84
N LYS A 459 -14.87 26.75 9.76
CA LYS A 459 -15.06 28.02 9.04
C LYS A 459 -14.07 29.01 9.63
N ARG A 460 -12.92 29.23 8.98
CA ARG A 460 -12.01 30.29 9.37
C ARG A 460 -12.76 31.61 9.24
N SER A 461 -12.89 32.29 10.38
CA SER A 461 -13.49 33.61 10.53
C SER A 461 -12.82 34.62 9.59
N SER A 462 -13.64 35.39 8.89
CA SER A 462 -13.27 36.35 7.84
C SER A 462 -12.64 37.66 8.38
N THR A 463 -12.06 37.67 9.57
CA THR A 463 -11.54 38.88 10.20
C THR A 463 -10.13 39.28 9.77
N ALA A 464 -9.41 38.42 9.03
CA ALA A 464 -8.07 38.76 8.50
C ALA A 464 -8.10 39.65 7.24
N PHE A 465 -9.22 39.69 6.50
CA PHE A 465 -9.32 40.44 5.25
C PHE A 465 -9.56 41.95 5.43
N THR A 466 -10.06 42.38 6.58
CA THR A 466 -10.36 43.80 6.84
C THR A 466 -9.12 44.62 7.18
N SER A 467 -8.09 44.01 7.80
CA SER A 467 -6.84 44.71 8.16
C SER A 467 -5.94 44.98 6.94
N ILE A 468 -5.93 44.07 5.96
CA ILE A 468 -5.14 44.23 4.73
C ILE A 468 -5.76 45.30 3.81
N SER A 469 -7.10 45.41 3.77
CA SER A 469 -7.81 46.42 2.96
C SER A 469 -7.57 47.86 3.44
N SER A 470 -7.40 48.11 4.75
CA SER A 470 -7.14 49.47 5.27
C SER A 470 -5.69 49.89 5.02
N TYR A 471 -4.74 48.96 5.12
CA TYR A 471 -3.32 49.21 4.84
C TYR A 471 -3.08 49.49 3.35
N ILE A 472 -3.74 48.74 2.44
CA ILE A 472 -3.64 48.97 0.99
C ILE A 472 -4.27 50.32 0.61
N ARG A 473 -5.41 50.72 1.19
CA ARG A 473 -6.01 52.05 0.92
C ARG A 473 -5.15 53.22 1.42
N SER A 474 -4.42 53.04 2.51
CA SER A 474 -3.46 54.03 3.02
C SER A 474 -2.28 54.22 2.06
N LEU A 475 -1.77 53.12 1.48
CA LEU A 475 -0.69 53.14 0.49
C LEU A 475 -1.12 53.81 -0.83
N PHE A 476 -2.34 53.56 -1.32
CA PHE A 476 -2.86 54.23 -2.53
C PHE A 476 -3.03 55.75 -2.36
N LYS A 477 -3.38 56.24 -1.17
CA LYS A 477 -3.48 57.69 -0.89
C LYS A 477 -2.13 58.41 -0.80
N LYS A 478 -1.04 57.68 -0.51
CA LYS A 478 0.33 58.25 -0.50
C LYS A 478 1.00 58.24 -1.88
N LEU A 479 0.53 57.41 -2.80
CA LEU A 479 1.06 57.32 -4.17
C LEU A 479 0.33 58.23 -5.18
N THR A 480 -0.69 58.98 -4.73
CA THR A 480 -1.51 59.90 -5.56
C THR A 480 -1.36 61.37 -5.16
N LYS A 481 -0.28 61.73 -4.45
CA LYS A 481 0.09 63.12 -4.14
C LYS A 481 1.51 63.42 -4.56
#